data_AF-A0A3D0T0C2-F1
#
_entry.id   AF-A0A3D0T0C2-F1
#
_cell.length_a   1.000
_cell.length_b   1.000
_cell.length_c   1.000
_cell.angle_alpha   90.00
_cell.angle_beta   90.00
_cell.angle_gamma   90.00
#
_symmetry.space_group_name_H-M   'P 1'
#
loop_
_entity.id
_entity.type
_entity.pdbx_description
1 polymer ?
#
loop_
_entity_poly.entity_id
_entity_poly.type
_entity_poly.pdbx_seq_one_letter_code
_entity_poly.pdbx_strand_id
1 'polypeptide(L)'
;DLSTTTRVIAIHEKLSDSLAKVLNEVYEHYGDAGIQQHGLNRYGGSYNHRKKRGSVTAWSTHAWGIAIDWFPSQNKLSWRSDRASLANPALDFWWQSWEREGWLSLGRSEDRDWMHVQAAKR
;
A
#
# COMPACT_ATOMS: atom_id res chain seq x y z
N ASP A 1 -9.96 -0.35 11.92
CA ASP A 1 -10.78 -1.12 12.86
C ASP A 1 -10.65 -2.58 12.49
N LEU A 2 -10.35 -3.46 13.43
CA LEU A 2 -10.19 -4.89 13.14
C LEU A 2 -11.55 -5.61 13.04
N SER A 3 -12.65 -4.91 13.33
CA SER A 3 -14.02 -5.41 13.21
C SER A 3 -14.48 -5.61 11.76
N THR A 4 -13.79 -4.99 10.80
CA THR A 4 -14.19 -5.01 9.39
C THR A 4 -13.20 -5.83 8.58
N THR A 5 -13.73 -6.79 7.82
CA THR A 5 -12.98 -7.55 6.82
C THR A 5 -13.39 -7.11 5.43
N THR A 6 -12.44 -7.12 4.49
CA THR A 6 -12.74 -6.94 3.08
C THR A 6 -12.44 -8.24 2.34
N ARG A 7 -13.30 -8.57 1.37
CA ARG A 7 -13.09 -9.70 0.46
C ARG A 7 -12.59 -9.24 -0.92
N VAL A 8 -12.63 -7.93 -1.16
CA VAL A 8 -12.35 -7.34 -2.48
C VAL A 8 -11.49 -6.10 -2.29
N ILE A 9 -10.50 -5.93 -3.16
CA ILE A 9 -9.76 -4.69 -3.33
C ILE A 9 -10.19 -4.10 -4.68
N ALA A 10 -10.80 -2.92 -4.66
CA ALA A 10 -11.25 -2.24 -5.87
C ALA A 10 -10.08 -1.50 -6.53
N ILE A 11 -9.55 -2.04 -7.62
CA ILE A 11 -8.42 -1.50 -8.36
C ILE A 11 -8.76 -1.39 -9.85
N HIS A 12 -8.02 -0.57 -10.60
CA HIS A 12 -8.14 -0.49 -12.05
C HIS A 12 -7.82 -1.85 -12.69
N GLU A 13 -8.63 -2.30 -13.67
CA GLU A 13 -8.53 -3.65 -14.26
C GLU A 13 -7.11 -4.03 -14.73
N LYS A 14 -6.41 -3.10 -15.38
CA LYS A 14 -5.01 -3.25 -15.83
C LYS A 14 -4.00 -3.54 -14.73
N LEU A 15 -4.36 -3.33 -13.47
CA LEU A 15 -3.54 -3.57 -12.30
C LEU A 15 -3.95 -4.84 -11.54
N SER A 16 -5.03 -5.51 -11.95
CA SER A 16 -5.57 -6.68 -11.26
C SER A 16 -4.55 -7.82 -11.20
N ASP A 17 -3.94 -8.19 -12.33
CA ASP A 17 -2.97 -9.28 -12.40
C ASP A 17 -1.72 -8.96 -11.58
N SER A 18 -1.22 -7.74 -11.71
CA SER A 18 -0.07 -7.24 -10.97
C SER A 18 -0.31 -7.26 -9.46
N LEU A 19 -1.47 -6.77 -9.01
CA LEU A 19 -1.86 -6.82 -7.60
C LEU A 19 -1.94 -8.26 -7.09
N ALA A 20 -2.61 -9.15 -7.83
CA ALA A 20 -2.74 -10.55 -7.44
C ALA A 20 -1.37 -11.23 -7.30
N LYS A 21 -0.46 -10.97 -8.23
CA LYS A 21 0.91 -11.49 -8.18
C LYS A 21 1.66 -11.02 -6.94
N VAL A 22 1.66 -9.71 -6.65
CA VAL A 22 2.33 -9.18 -5.44
C VAL A 22 1.78 -9.82 -4.17
N LEU A 23 0.45 -9.91 -4.03
CA LEU A 23 -0.16 -10.45 -2.82
C LEU A 23 0.15 -11.94 -2.64
N ASN A 24 0.17 -12.72 -3.73
CA ASN A 24 0.54 -14.13 -3.70
C ASN A 24 2.02 -14.31 -3.32
N GLU A 25 2.94 -13.59 -3.96
CA GLU A 25 4.39 -13.68 -3.64
C GLU A 25 4.67 -13.28 -2.18
N VAL A 26 4.01 -12.22 -1.68
CA VAL A 26 4.10 -11.82 -0.27
C VAL A 26 3.58 -12.92 0.65
N TYR A 27 2.44 -13.53 0.31
CA TYR A 27 1.88 -14.62 1.11
C TYR A 27 2.79 -15.84 1.13
N GLU A 28 3.34 -16.24 -0.02
CA GLU A 28 4.29 -17.34 -0.13
C GLU A 28 5.57 -17.10 0.70
N HIS A 29 6.06 -15.86 0.73
CA HIS A 29 7.29 -15.52 1.46
C HIS A 29 7.10 -15.43 2.98
N TYR A 30 6.07 -14.73 3.44
CA TYR A 30 5.87 -14.45 4.87
C TYR A 30 4.97 -15.45 5.58
N GLY A 31 4.10 -16.14 4.84
CA GLY A 31 3.02 -16.96 5.38
C GLY A 31 2.05 -16.19 6.27
N ASP A 32 1.08 -16.91 6.85
CA ASP A 32 0.07 -16.32 7.75
C ASP A 32 0.70 -15.64 8.97
N ALA A 33 1.70 -16.27 9.58
CA ALA A 33 2.34 -15.74 10.79
C ALA A 33 3.06 -14.41 10.50
N GLY A 34 3.86 -14.34 9.42
CA GLY A 34 4.56 -13.12 9.05
C GLY A 34 3.62 -12.01 8.60
N ILE A 35 2.57 -12.34 7.83
CA ILE A 35 1.54 -11.37 7.44
C ILE A 35 0.85 -10.76 8.67
N GLN A 36 0.48 -11.58 9.66
CA GLN A 36 -0.15 -11.09 10.88
C GLN A 36 0.82 -10.28 11.74
N GLN A 37 2.05 -10.76 11.91
CA GLN A 37 3.11 -10.11 12.68
C GLN A 37 3.39 -8.69 12.17
N HIS A 38 3.51 -8.54 10.85
CA HIS A 38 3.81 -7.27 10.22
C HIS A 38 2.57 -6.44 9.86
N GLY A 39 1.36 -7.00 10.07
CA GLY A 39 0.11 -6.34 9.74
C GLY A 39 -0.10 -6.09 8.25
N LEU A 40 0.47 -6.95 7.39
CA LEU A 40 0.31 -6.84 5.93
C LEU A 40 -1.13 -7.15 5.48
N ASN A 41 -1.93 -7.77 6.35
CA ASN A 41 -3.37 -7.95 6.16
C ASN A 41 -4.21 -6.74 6.61
N ARG A 42 -3.60 -5.66 7.10
CA ARG A 42 -4.33 -4.47 7.57
C ARG A 42 -4.53 -3.52 6.40
N TYR A 43 -5.68 -3.63 5.76
CA TYR A 43 -6.02 -2.82 4.58
C TYR A 43 -6.57 -1.42 4.95
N GLY A 44 -6.08 -0.39 4.28
CA GLY A 44 -6.45 1.01 4.49
C GLY A 44 -7.39 1.62 3.44
N GLY A 45 -7.51 0.99 2.28
CA GLY A 45 -8.35 1.45 1.17
C GLY A 45 -7.61 1.47 -0.18
N SER A 46 -8.37 1.52 -1.27
CA SER A 46 -7.86 1.61 -2.65
C SER A 46 -8.66 2.66 -3.44
N TYR A 47 -9.62 2.28 -4.29
CA TYR A 47 -10.44 3.24 -5.00
C TYR A 47 -11.23 4.17 -4.06
N ASN A 48 -11.09 5.47 -4.28
CA ASN A 48 -11.89 6.51 -3.64
C ASN A 48 -11.91 7.76 -4.54
N HIS A 49 -13.05 8.05 -5.15
CA HIS A 49 -13.22 9.19 -6.05
C HIS A 49 -13.20 10.52 -5.28
N ARG A 50 -11.99 11.05 -5.05
CA ARG A 50 -11.78 12.31 -4.32
C ARG A 50 -10.58 13.11 -4.81
N LYS A 51 -10.63 14.42 -4.59
CA LYS A 51 -9.46 15.29 -4.71
C LYS A 51 -8.42 14.99 -3.61
N LYS A 52 -7.18 15.39 -3.86
CA LYS A 52 -6.13 15.36 -2.82
C LYS A 52 -6.59 16.25 -1.65
N ARG A 53 -6.27 15.84 -0.43
CA ARG A 53 -6.60 16.63 0.77
C ARG A 53 -5.95 18.00 0.65
N GLY A 54 -6.73 19.07 0.79
CA GLY A 54 -6.26 20.44 0.64
C GLY A 54 -6.04 20.92 -0.79
N SER A 55 -6.34 20.11 -1.81
CA SER A 55 -6.27 20.54 -3.22
C SER A 55 -7.65 20.86 -3.79
N VAL A 56 -7.73 21.99 -4.49
CA VAL A 56 -8.94 22.40 -5.23
C VAL A 56 -8.98 21.85 -6.65
N THR A 57 -7.83 21.47 -7.22
CA THR A 57 -7.71 21.05 -8.64
C THR A 57 -7.16 19.64 -8.83
N ALA A 58 -6.31 19.13 -7.93
CA ALA A 58 -5.61 17.87 -8.14
C ALA A 58 -6.39 16.66 -7.59
N TRP A 59 -6.57 15.65 -8.43
CA TRP A 59 -7.14 14.36 -8.05
C TRP A 59 -6.13 13.49 -7.30
N SER A 60 -6.63 12.70 -6.35
CA SER A 60 -5.81 11.69 -5.68
C SER A 60 -5.56 10.51 -6.62
N THR A 61 -4.44 9.81 -6.48
CA THR A 61 -4.19 8.53 -7.16
C THR A 61 -5.27 7.49 -6.84
N HIS A 62 -5.82 7.51 -5.63
CA HIS A 62 -6.99 6.69 -5.25
C HIS A 62 -8.23 6.95 -6.12
N ALA A 63 -8.38 8.15 -6.69
CA ALA A 63 -9.53 8.48 -7.55
C ALA A 63 -9.52 7.72 -8.89
N TRP A 64 -8.37 7.19 -9.28
CA TRP A 64 -8.18 6.43 -10.51
C TRP A 64 -8.11 4.92 -10.28
N GLY A 65 -8.23 4.48 -9.02
CA GLY A 65 -8.09 3.06 -8.67
C GLY A 65 -6.66 2.54 -8.91
N ILE A 66 -5.65 3.38 -8.78
CA ILE A 66 -4.24 3.03 -9.04
C ILE A 66 -3.37 3.13 -7.78
N ALA A 67 -3.98 3.18 -6.60
CA ALA A 67 -3.27 3.28 -5.34
C ALA A 67 -3.95 2.48 -4.23
N ILE A 68 -3.13 2.03 -3.27
CA ILE A 68 -3.56 1.26 -2.11
C ILE A 68 -2.81 1.78 -0.87
N ASP A 69 -3.53 1.93 0.24
CA ASP A 69 -2.95 2.23 1.55
C ASP A 69 -2.94 0.98 2.44
N TRP A 70 -1.81 0.71 3.08
CA TRP A 70 -1.58 -0.43 3.96
C TRP A 70 -1.26 0.00 5.39
N PHE A 71 -1.91 -0.67 6.34
CA PHE A 71 -1.81 -0.50 7.78
C PHE A 71 -1.77 0.97 8.26
N PRO A 72 -2.75 1.84 7.91
CA PRO A 72 -2.67 3.28 8.20
C PRO A 72 -2.59 3.65 9.69
N SER A 73 -2.99 2.75 10.59
CA SER A 73 -2.86 2.97 12.04
C SER A 73 -1.41 3.01 12.50
N GLN A 74 -0.51 2.31 11.82
CA GLN A 74 0.91 2.20 12.15
C GLN A 74 1.84 2.84 11.09
N ASN A 75 1.28 3.58 10.14
CA ASN A 75 1.99 4.22 9.03
C ASN A 75 1.31 5.54 8.66
N LYS A 76 1.25 6.48 9.61
CA LYS A 76 0.57 7.76 9.39
C LYS A 76 1.29 8.57 8.30
N LEU A 77 0.54 9.40 7.59
CA LEU A 77 1.04 10.25 6.48
C LEU A 77 2.32 11.04 6.83
N SER A 78 2.46 11.52 8.07
CA SER A 78 3.61 12.29 8.53
C SER A 78 4.75 11.45 9.13
N TRP A 79 4.57 10.14 9.27
CA TRP A 79 5.58 9.26 9.83
C TRP A 79 6.63 8.92 8.78
N ARG A 80 7.88 8.87 9.25
CA ARG A 80 9.06 8.50 8.49
C ARG A 80 9.49 7.10 8.90
N SER A 81 10.57 6.62 8.31
CA SER A 81 11.15 5.29 8.53
C SER A 81 11.50 4.97 9.97
N ASP A 82 11.78 5.99 10.78
CA ASP A 82 12.04 5.86 12.22
C ASP A 82 10.82 5.42 13.03
N ARG A 83 9.61 5.53 12.47
CA ARG A 83 8.35 5.24 13.18
C ARG A 83 7.39 4.35 12.40
N ALA A 84 7.42 4.39 11.07
CA ALA A 84 6.51 3.62 10.23
C ALA A 84 6.81 2.11 10.36
N SER A 85 5.81 1.32 10.75
CA SER A 85 5.96 -0.13 10.86
C SER A 85 6.38 -0.80 9.55
N LEU A 86 5.92 -0.28 8.41
CA LEU A 86 6.27 -0.80 7.10
C LEU A 86 7.69 -0.43 6.65
N ALA A 87 8.40 0.42 7.39
CA ALA A 87 9.83 0.69 7.16
C ALA A 87 10.75 -0.34 7.81
N ASN A 88 10.20 -1.36 8.49
CA ASN A 88 10.98 -2.43 9.09
C ASN A 88 11.84 -3.14 8.02
N PRO A 89 13.17 -3.31 8.24
CA PRO A 89 14.04 -4.01 7.29
C PRO A 89 13.60 -5.43 6.92
N ALA A 90 12.85 -6.13 7.80
CA ALA A 90 12.26 -7.44 7.50
C ALA A 90 11.23 -7.39 6.35
N LEU A 91 10.74 -6.20 6.00
CA LEU A 91 9.78 -5.96 4.93
C LEU A 91 10.42 -5.58 3.60
N ASP A 92 11.72 -5.81 3.41
CA ASP A 92 12.36 -5.51 2.12
C ASP A 92 11.75 -6.34 0.98
N PHE A 93 11.42 -7.63 1.20
CA PHE A 93 10.74 -8.47 0.19
C PHE A 93 9.34 -7.95 -0.16
N TRP A 94 8.59 -7.45 0.83
CA TRP A 94 7.30 -6.78 0.59
C TRP A 94 7.46 -5.63 -0.41
N TRP A 95 8.42 -4.73 -0.18
CA TRP A 95 8.65 -3.58 -1.05
C TRP A 95 9.17 -3.97 -2.44
N GLN A 96 10.14 -4.87 -2.50
CA GLN A 96 10.68 -5.37 -3.76
C GLN A 96 9.61 -6.02 -4.65
N SER A 97 8.59 -6.66 -4.05
CA SER A 97 7.49 -7.27 -4.80
C SER A 97 6.64 -6.22 -5.52
N TRP A 98 6.30 -5.11 -4.85
CA TRP A 98 5.63 -3.97 -5.49
C TRP A 98 6.51 -3.32 -6.58
N GLU A 99 7.80 -3.09 -6.28
CA GLU A 99 8.76 -2.41 -7.16
C GLU A 99 8.99 -3.21 -8.46
N ARG A 100 9.10 -4.55 -8.40
CA ARG A 100 9.23 -5.44 -9.56
C ARG A 100 8.04 -5.34 -10.53
N GLU A 101 6.87 -5.10 -9.98
CA GLU A 101 5.62 -4.93 -10.73
C GLU A 101 5.39 -3.47 -11.17
N GLY A 102 6.36 -2.58 -10.93
CA GLY A 102 6.34 -1.19 -11.38
C GLY A 102 5.56 -0.23 -10.48
N TRP A 103 5.12 -0.67 -9.30
CA TRP A 103 4.48 0.19 -8.31
C TRP A 103 5.53 1.04 -7.58
N LEU A 104 5.14 2.24 -7.20
CA LEU A 104 5.95 3.20 -6.47
C LEU A 104 5.48 3.30 -5.01
N SER A 105 6.42 3.22 -4.07
CA SER A 105 6.22 3.56 -2.66
C SER A 105 6.86 4.90 -2.36
N LEU A 106 6.06 5.85 -1.86
CA LEU A 106 6.59 7.13 -1.37
C LEU A 106 7.44 6.95 -0.11
N GLY A 107 7.20 5.87 0.65
CA GLY A 107 8.02 5.51 1.81
C GLY A 107 9.45 5.18 1.38
N ARG A 108 9.59 4.29 0.38
CA ARG A 108 10.90 3.88 -0.15
C ARG A 108 11.63 5.00 -0.90
N SER A 109 10.90 5.81 -1.68
CA SER A 109 11.53 6.83 -2.54
C SER A 109 11.74 8.18 -1.86
N GLU A 110 10.89 8.56 -0.90
CA GLU A 110 10.85 9.91 -0.31
C GLU A 110 10.81 9.90 1.23
N ASP A 111 10.83 8.72 1.89
CA ASP A 111 10.74 8.58 3.34
C ASP A 111 9.51 9.27 3.97
N ARG A 112 8.36 9.11 3.30
CA ARG A 112 7.06 9.65 3.74
C ARG A 112 5.93 8.75 3.27
N ASP A 113 4.79 8.83 3.95
CA ASP A 113 3.57 8.15 3.51
C ASP A 113 3.77 6.64 3.28
N TRP A 114 4.44 5.98 4.24
CA TRP A 114 4.85 4.57 4.16
C TRP A 114 3.69 3.56 4.00
N MET A 115 2.44 3.98 4.16
CA MET A 115 1.28 3.14 3.85
C MET A 115 1.01 3.03 2.34
N HIS A 116 1.48 3.99 1.54
CA HIS A 116 0.98 4.22 0.19
C HIS A 116 1.81 3.52 -0.88
N VAL A 117 1.15 2.75 -1.74
CA VAL A 117 1.68 2.28 -3.02
C VAL A 117 0.83 2.79 -4.18
N GLN A 118 1.46 3.17 -5.30
CA GLN A 118 0.77 3.66 -6.48
C GLN A 118 1.38 3.14 -7.79
N ALA A 119 0.53 2.79 -8.76
CA ALA A 119 0.93 2.39 -10.12
C ALA A 119 1.05 3.60 -11.07
N ALA A 120 1.63 4.69 -10.57
CA ALA A 120 1.94 5.89 -11.34
C ALA A 120 3.25 6.48 -10.83
N LYS A 121 4.03 7.07 -11.74
CA LYS A 121 5.19 7.88 -11.40
C LYS A 121 4.76 9.35 -11.33
N ARG A 122 5.49 10.15 -10.53
CA ARG A 122 5.30 11.60 -10.49
C ARG A 122 5.89 12.26 -11.72
#